data_AF-A0A920HSQ1-F1
#
_entry.id   AF-A0A920HSQ1-F1
#
_cell.length_a   1.000
_cell.length_b   1.000
_cell.length_c   1.000
_cell.angle_alpha   90.00
_cell.angle_beta   90.00
_cell.angle_gamma   90.00
#
_symmetry.space_group_name_H-M   'P 1'
#
loop_
_entity.id
_entity.type
_entity.pdbx_description
1 polymer ?
#
loop_
_entity_poly.entity_id
_entity_poly.type
_entity_poly.pdbx_seq_one_letter_code
_entity_poly.pdbx_strand_id
1 'polypeptide(L)' 'MNQPLMPKATAVWLIDNTALTFEQIADFCSLHILEVKGIADGDVDHGIRGADQLPQVN' A
#
# COMPACT_ATOMS: atom_id res chain seq x y z
N MET A 1 7.42 3.99 -19.24
CA MET A 1 7.36 4.67 -17.93
C MET A 1 7.70 3.63 -16.87
N ASN A 2 8.49 4.00 -15.85
CA ASN A 2 9.06 3.11 -14.85
C ASN A 2 7.99 2.69 -13.83
N GLN A 3 7.20 1.66 -14.15
CA GLN A 3 6.19 1.13 -13.24
C GLN A 3 6.86 0.59 -11.97
N PRO A 4 6.28 0.86 -10.78
CA PRO A 4 6.77 0.26 -9.56
C PRO A 4 6.72 -1.27 -9.68
N LEU A 5 7.80 -1.93 -9.26
CA LEU A 5 7.93 -3.40 -9.32
C LEU A 5 6.83 -4.11 -8.50
N MET A 6 6.28 -3.43 -7.49
CA MET A 6 5.20 -3.91 -6.64
C MET A 6 4.06 -2.88 -6.56
N PRO A 7 3.23 -2.74 -7.61
CA PRO A 7 2.27 -1.64 -7.73
C PRO A 7 1.24 -1.60 -6.60
N LYS A 8 0.82 -2.75 -6.07
CA LYS A 8 -0.11 -2.81 -4.93
C LYS A 8 0.54 -2.38 -3.62
N ALA A 9 1.75 -2.85 -3.33
CA ALA A 9 2.46 -2.45 -2.11
C ALA A 9 2.82 -0.95 -2.14
N THR A 10 3.20 -0.44 -3.31
CA THR A 10 3.40 0.99 -3.52
C THR A 10 2.10 1.77 -3.35
N ALA A 11 0.96 1.27 -3.84
CA ALA A 11 -0.33 1.91 -3.62
C ALA A 11 -0.71 1.96 -2.13
N VAL A 12 -0.53 0.88 -1.37
CA VAL A 12 -0.72 0.86 0.11
C VAL A 12 0.12 1.95 0.76
N TRP A 13 1.42 1.99 0.46
CA TRP A 13 2.31 2.98 1.06
C TRP A 13 1.89 4.41 0.72
N LEU A 14 1.53 4.68 -0.53
CA LEU A 14 1.10 6.02 -0.97
C LEU A 14 -0.21 6.47 -0.32
N ILE A 15 -1.17 5.56 -0.11
CA ILE A 15 -2.44 5.87 0.57
C ILE A 15 -2.19 6.36 2.01
N ASP A 16 -1.30 5.69 2.74
CA ASP A 16 -1.02 6.01 4.15
C ASP A 16 -0.02 7.15 4.35
N ASN A 17 0.92 7.34 3.41
CA ASN A 17 2.08 8.21 3.61
C ASN A 17 2.03 9.49 2.75
N THR A 18 1.02 9.66 1.91
CA THR A 18 0.89 10.86 1.05
C THR A 18 -0.53 11.41 1.06
N ALA A 19 -0.69 12.65 0.60
CA ALA A 19 -2.00 13.28 0.40
C ALA A 19 -2.51 13.14 -1.05
N LEU A 20 -2.00 12.17 -1.82
CA LEU A 20 -2.42 11.93 -3.20
C LEU A 20 -3.85 11.37 -3.24
N THR A 21 -4.61 11.74 -4.27
CA THR A 21 -5.94 11.17 -4.50
C THR A 21 -5.85 9.74 -5.04
N PHE A 22 -6.91 8.96 -4.89
CA PHE A 22 -6.96 7.59 -5.43
C PHE A 22 -6.76 7.55 -6.95
N GLU A 23 -7.14 8.59 -7.69
CA GLU A 23 -6.90 8.71 -9.14
C GLU A 23 -5.41 8.89 -9.45
N GLN A 24 -4.70 9.72 -8.66
CA GLN A 24 -3.27 9.92 -8.83
C GLN A 24 -2.47 8.66 -8.50
N ILE A 25 -2.87 7.93 -7.45
CA ILE A 25 -2.24 6.66 -7.07
C ILE A 25 -2.52 5.57 -8.12
N ALA A 26 -3.75 5.52 -8.65
CA ALA A 26 -4.13 4.60 -9.72
C ALA A 26 -3.30 4.82 -10.99
N ASP A 27 -3.14 6.07 -11.42
CA ASP A 27 -2.31 6.42 -12.58
C ASP A 27 -0.83 6.05 -12.34
N PHE A 28 -0.29 6.43 -11.18
CA PHE A 28 1.12 6.17 -10.82
C PHE A 28 1.45 4.68 -10.73
N CYS A 29 0.58 3.88 -10.09
CA CYS A 29 0.76 2.44 -9.95
C CYS A 29 0.24 1.64 -11.16
N SER A 30 -0.35 2.30 -12.17
CA SER A 30 -1.08 1.65 -13.27
C SER A 30 -2.10 0.61 -12.78
N LEU A 31 -2.85 0.96 -11.72
CA LEU A 31 -3.92 0.16 -11.14
C LEU A 31 -5.28 0.76 -11.49
N HIS A 32 -6.33 -0.04 -11.50
CA HIS A 32 -7.66 0.52 -11.62
C HIS A 32 -8.06 1.24 -10.32
N ILE A 33 -8.81 2.34 -10.43
CA ILE A 33 -9.24 3.11 -9.26
C ILE A 33 -10.05 2.28 -8.24
N LEU A 34 -10.80 1.27 -8.70
CA LEU A 34 -11.53 0.35 -7.81
C LEU A 34 -10.58 -0.52 -6.98
N GLU A 35 -9.44 -0.92 -7.53
CA GLU A 35 -8.43 -1.67 -6.78
C GLU A 35 -7.78 -0.78 -5.72
N VAL A 36 -7.44 0.46 -6.04
CA VAL A 36 -6.89 1.43 -5.07
C VAL A 36 -7.89 1.72 -3.95
N LYS A 37 -9.18 1.86 -4.28
CA LYS A 37 -10.25 2.01 -3.30
C LYS A 37 -10.41 0.76 -2.42
N GLY A 38 -10.33 -0.44 -3.00
CA GLY A 38 -10.36 -1.70 -2.23
C GLY A 38 -9.16 -1.87 -1.30
N ILE A 39 -7.97 -1.42 -1.72
CA ILE A 39 -6.77 -1.37 -0.86
C ILE A 39 -6.98 -0.40 0.31
N ALA A 40 -7.55 0.79 0.04
CA ALA A 40 -7.85 1.79 1.07
C ALA A 40 -8.96 1.34 2.04
N ASP A 41 -9.91 0.53 1.57
CA ASP A 41 -11.02 0.00 2.39
C ASP A 41 -10.54 -1.07 3.39
N GLY A 42 -9.33 -1.59 3.22
CA GLY A 42 -8.73 -2.55 4.16
C GLY A 42 -9.06 -4.02 3.88
N ASP A 43 -9.58 -4.37 2.70
CA ASP A 43 -9.78 -5.77 2.26
C ASP A 43 -8.45 -6.54 2.07
N VAL A 44 -7.32 -5.88 2.31
CA VAL A 44 -5.95 -6.43 2.25
C VAL A 44 -5.32 -6.70 3.63
N ASP A 45 -6.11 -6.64 4.73
CA ASP A 45 -5.60 -6.98 6.06
C ASP A 45 -5.25 -8.47 6.16
N HIS A 46 -4.21 -8.77 6.96
CA HIS A 46 -3.62 -10.09 7.33
C HIS A 46 -2.32 -10.53 6.65
N GLY A 47 -1.40 -9.62 6.29
CA GLY A 47 -0.09 -10.04 5.74
C GLY A 47 1.18 -9.44 6.34
N ILE A 48 1.15 -8.22 6.88
CA ILE A 48 2.40 -7.50 7.21
C ILE A 48 2.29 -6.90 8.61
N ARG A 49 2.25 -7.76 9.63
CA ARG A 49 2.71 -7.37 10.95
C ARG A 49 4.23 -7.40 10.91
N GLY A 50 4.85 -6.22 10.93
CA GLY A 50 6.29 -6.08 11.04
C GLY A 50 6.80 -6.90 12.23
N ALA A 51 7.68 -7.86 11.94
CA ALA A 51 8.41 -8.60 12.96
C ALA A 51 9.44 -7.65 13.60
N ASP A 52 8.98 -6.77 14.49
CA ASP A 52 9.86 -6.18 15.49
C ASP A 52 9.79 -7.08 16.73
N GLN A 53 10.57 -8.16 16.72
CA GLN A 53 10.85 -8.91 17.94
C GLN A 53 11.85 -8.09 18.76
N LEU A 54 11.35 -7.23 19.65
CA LEU A 54 12.18 -6.73 20.74
C LEU A 54 12.67 -7.92 21.58
N PRO A 55 13.98 -8.02 21.91
CA PRO A 55 14.49 -9.12 22.69
C PRO A 55 13.94 -9.02 24.10
N GLN A 56 13.26 -10.09 24.53
CA GLN A 56 12.75 -10.24 25.89
C GLN A 56 13.98 -10.30 26.81
N VAL A 57 14.24 -9.24 27.59
CA VAL A 57 15.29 -9.25 28.62
C VAL A 57 14.79 -10.08 29.80
N ASN A 58 15.66 -10.97 30.26
CA ASN A 58 15.44 -11.99 31.27
C ASN A 58 15.34 -11.41 32.69
#